data_AF-A0A538KW44-F1
#
_entry.id   AF-A0A538KW44-F1
#
_cell.length_a   1.000
_cell.length_b   1.000
_cell.length_c   1.000
_cell.angle_alpha   90.00
_cell.angle_beta   90.00
_cell.angle_gamma   90.00
#
_symmetry.space_group_name_H-M   'P 1'
#
loop_
_entity.id
_entity.type
_entity.pdbx_description
1 polymer ?
#
loop_
_entity_poly.entity_id
_entity_poly.type
_entity_poly.pdbx_seq_one_letter_code
_entity_poly.pdbx_strand_id
1 'polypeptide(L)'
;MHDPSRFAVALALTALALSGCAGHRARARPSLLVDGTRAPALPEVLASLGKGAVMSRVRVLPAARLDPRGRACVEGFRHEFGVSSRTIVVERTGAFGASITFVSPHRRVVLGCDRTAQPSPSGVWCARSVGRLFDGRLHDGRVDILCVGPSGGRVGFAWVEPTRRARWIVVAQPSGAEVEEIAAGLPVRIATRDVDSAASSATFAVAEYDSAGSEVARYGLRARVAG
;
A
#
# COMPACT_ATOMS: atom_id res chain seq x y z
N MET A 1 42.86 18.79 80.35
CA MET A 1 41.54 18.35 79.86
C MET A 1 41.81 17.60 78.55
N HIS A 2 42.14 16.30 78.48
CA HIS A 2 41.37 15.08 78.85
C HIS A 2 39.92 15.23 78.33
N ASP A 3 39.39 14.47 77.37
CA ASP A 3 39.48 13.02 77.11
C ASP A 3 39.12 12.70 75.63
N PRO A 4 39.63 11.61 75.01
CA PRO A 4 39.33 11.12 73.67
C PRO A 4 38.15 10.11 73.68
N SER A 5 37.92 9.42 72.55
CA SER A 5 36.96 8.33 72.31
C SER A 5 35.58 8.83 71.82
N ARG A 6 35.07 8.38 70.68
CA ARG A 6 34.69 6.99 70.43
C ARG A 6 34.68 6.65 68.94
N PHE A 7 35.28 5.51 68.65
CA PHE A 7 35.05 4.65 67.49
C PHE A 7 33.59 4.19 67.40
N ALA A 8 33.03 4.18 66.18
CA ALA A 8 32.01 3.25 65.67
C ALA A 8 31.88 3.55 64.16
N VAL A 9 32.58 2.85 63.26
CA VAL A 9 32.26 1.54 62.64
C VAL A 9 30.77 1.33 62.36
N ALA A 10 30.51 0.91 61.10
CA ALA A 10 29.28 0.34 60.54
C ALA A 10 28.27 1.37 59.98
N LEU A 11 27.65 1.20 58.80
CA LEU A 11 27.67 0.12 57.81
C LEU A 11 27.22 0.75 56.48
N ALA A 12 27.89 0.42 55.38
CA ALA A 12 27.43 0.77 54.04
C ALA A 12 26.10 0.04 53.74
N LEU A 13 25.01 0.80 53.63
CA LEU A 13 23.74 0.32 53.07
C LEU A 13 23.67 0.79 51.61
N THR A 14 24.30 0.00 50.75
CA THR A 14 24.12 -0.01 49.31
C THR A 14 22.67 -0.42 49.02
N ALA A 15 21.77 0.57 48.95
CA ALA A 15 20.43 0.36 48.42
C ALA A 15 20.56 0.13 46.90
N LEU A 16 20.65 -1.15 46.52
CA LEU A 16 20.38 -1.63 45.16
C LEU A 16 18.95 -1.24 44.79
N ALA A 17 18.79 -0.06 44.18
CA ALA A 17 17.60 0.27 43.43
C ALA A 17 17.59 -0.65 42.20
N LEU A 18 16.93 -1.80 42.36
CA LEU A 18 16.60 -2.74 41.31
C LEU A 18 16.07 -1.95 40.10
N SER A 19 16.87 -1.93 39.04
CA SER A 19 16.46 -1.53 37.70
C SER A 19 15.31 -2.45 37.30
N GLY A 20 14.08 -2.00 37.55
CA GLY A 20 12.88 -2.60 37.03
C GLY A 20 12.88 -2.47 35.51
N CYS A 21 13.56 -3.38 34.83
CA CYS A 21 13.39 -3.66 33.41
C CYS A 21 12.00 -4.27 33.22
N ALA A 22 10.95 -3.48 33.45
CA ALA A 22 9.63 -3.76 32.93
C ALA A 22 9.69 -3.44 31.43
N GLY A 23 10.32 -4.36 30.69
CA GLY A 23 10.23 -4.44 29.25
C GLY A 23 8.79 -4.76 28.87
N HIS A 24 7.92 -3.76 28.98
CA HIS A 24 6.71 -3.69 28.19
C HIS A 24 7.20 -3.71 26.74
N ARG A 25 7.23 -4.90 26.14
CA ARG A 25 7.18 -5.03 24.69
C ARG A 25 5.91 -4.28 24.29
N ALA A 26 6.04 -2.99 23.97
CA ALA A 26 4.96 -2.22 23.41
C ALA A 26 4.44 -3.06 22.25
N ARG A 27 3.22 -3.62 22.40
CA ARG A 27 2.59 -4.36 21.30
C ARG A 27 2.62 -3.38 20.14
N ALA A 28 3.39 -3.72 19.09
CA ALA A 28 3.53 -2.87 17.93
C ALA A 28 2.11 -2.49 17.48
N ARG A 29 1.85 -1.18 17.38
CA ARG A 29 0.53 -0.72 16.95
C ARG A 29 0.24 -1.36 15.59
N PRO A 30 -0.94 -1.94 15.40
CA PRO A 30 -1.28 -2.55 14.13
C PRO A 30 -1.26 -1.49 13.03
N SER A 31 -0.65 -1.82 11.89
CA SER A 31 -0.67 -0.97 10.70
C SER A 31 -2.12 -0.78 10.25
N LEU A 32 -2.48 0.48 9.95
CA LEU A 32 -3.80 0.85 9.46
C LEU A 32 -3.74 1.10 7.96
N LEU A 33 -4.83 0.77 7.27
CA LEU A 33 -5.04 1.06 5.86
C LEU A 33 -5.67 2.45 5.69
N VAL A 34 -5.71 2.95 4.46
CA VAL A 34 -6.27 4.29 4.16
C VAL A 34 -7.76 4.45 4.48
N ASP A 35 -8.48 3.35 4.73
CA ASP A 35 -9.87 3.37 5.19
C ASP A 35 -10.02 3.30 6.72
N GLY A 36 -8.91 3.35 7.46
CA GLY A 36 -8.87 3.28 8.93
C GLY A 36 -8.95 1.87 9.51
N THR A 37 -9.12 0.85 8.67
CA THR A 37 -9.17 -0.54 9.13
C THR A 37 -7.77 -1.13 9.32
N ARG A 38 -7.68 -2.23 10.07
CA ARG A 38 -6.41 -2.94 10.28
C ARG A 38 -5.95 -3.66 9.00
N ALA A 39 -4.66 -3.53 8.69
CA ALA A 39 -4.02 -4.31 7.63
C ALA A 39 -4.08 -5.82 7.93
N PRO A 40 -4.34 -6.68 6.93
CA PRO A 40 -4.18 -8.13 7.09
C PRO A 40 -2.77 -8.50 7.58
N ALA A 41 -2.64 -9.68 8.19
CA ALA A 41 -1.33 -10.21 8.51
C ALA A 41 -0.57 -10.52 7.22
N LEU A 42 0.76 -10.30 7.23
CA LEU A 42 1.62 -10.81 6.16
C LEU A 42 1.61 -12.34 6.16
N PRO A 43 1.51 -12.98 5.00
CA PRO A 43 1.77 -14.42 4.88
C PRO A 43 3.14 -14.78 5.44
N GLU A 44 3.26 -15.94 6.08
CA GLU A 44 4.52 -16.40 6.68
C GLU A 44 5.66 -16.50 5.65
N VAL A 45 5.33 -16.90 4.42
CA VAL A 45 6.27 -16.95 3.29
C VAL A 45 6.89 -15.59 2.94
N LEU A 46 6.29 -14.48 3.38
CA LEU A 46 6.79 -13.11 3.21
C LEU A 46 7.33 -12.51 4.52
N ALA A 47 7.52 -13.30 5.58
CA ALA A 47 7.98 -12.80 6.88
C ALA A 47 9.37 -12.13 6.80
N SER A 48 10.19 -12.52 5.82
CA SER A 48 11.51 -11.94 5.56
C SER A 48 11.48 -10.45 5.17
N LEU A 49 10.33 -9.93 4.70
CA LEU A 49 10.14 -8.50 4.42
C LEU A 49 10.20 -7.62 5.70
N GLY A 50 10.08 -8.24 6.88
CA GLY A 50 10.22 -7.58 8.17
C GLY A 50 9.00 -6.77 8.61
N LYS A 51 9.12 -6.15 9.80
CA LYS A 51 7.99 -5.51 10.51
C LYS A 51 7.48 -4.22 9.85
N GLY A 52 8.18 -3.68 8.86
CA GLY A 52 7.80 -2.47 8.12
C GLY A 52 6.93 -2.75 6.90
N ALA A 53 6.76 -4.01 6.51
CA ALA A 53 5.88 -4.38 5.40
C ALA A 53 4.41 -4.37 5.85
N VAL A 54 3.53 -3.83 5.00
CA VAL A 54 2.10 -3.72 5.26
C VAL A 54 1.34 -4.38 4.12
N MET A 55 0.56 -5.41 4.46
CA MET A 55 -0.29 -6.11 3.51
C MET A 55 -1.52 -5.26 3.19
N SER A 56 -1.83 -5.09 1.90
CA SER A 56 -3.09 -4.50 1.47
C SER A 56 -4.25 -5.49 1.66
N ARG A 57 -5.46 -4.96 1.79
CA ARG A 57 -6.67 -5.78 1.69
C ARG A 57 -7.11 -5.87 0.24
N VAL A 58 -7.28 -7.08 -0.27
CA VAL A 58 -7.79 -7.33 -1.62
C VAL A 58 -9.15 -8.01 -1.56
N ARG A 59 -10.11 -7.53 -2.37
CA ARG A 59 -11.42 -8.14 -2.55
C ARG A 59 -11.71 -8.28 -4.04
N VAL A 60 -12.14 -9.47 -4.46
CA VAL A 60 -12.62 -9.73 -5.82
C VAL A 60 -14.13 -9.91 -5.75
N LEU A 61 -14.88 -9.04 -6.41
CA LEU A 61 -16.34 -9.06 -6.35
C LEU A 61 -16.97 -8.49 -7.63
N PRO A 62 -18.24 -8.83 -7.94
CA PRO A 62 -18.97 -8.13 -8.98
C PRO A 62 -19.27 -6.68 -8.55
N ALA A 63 -19.30 -5.75 -9.51
CA ALA A 63 -19.55 -4.32 -9.28
C ALA A 63 -20.84 -4.04 -8.49
N ALA A 64 -21.88 -4.87 -8.64
CA ALA A 64 -23.12 -4.81 -7.87
C ALA A 64 -22.93 -4.90 -6.34
N ARG A 65 -21.80 -5.46 -5.88
CA ARG A 65 -21.49 -5.69 -4.46
C ARG A 65 -20.53 -4.64 -3.88
N LEU A 66 -20.14 -3.64 -4.67
CA LEU A 66 -19.34 -2.52 -4.19
C LEU A 66 -20.17 -1.64 -3.25
N ASP A 67 -19.48 -1.02 -2.31
CA ASP A 67 -20.04 0.05 -1.49
C ASP A 67 -20.32 1.31 -2.36
N PRO A 68 -20.96 2.38 -1.81
CA PRO A 68 -21.23 3.59 -2.59
C PRO A 68 -19.97 4.22 -3.23
N ARG A 69 -18.82 4.14 -2.55
CA ARG A 69 -17.55 4.72 -3.02
C ARG A 69 -17.06 3.95 -4.25
N GLY A 70 -17.05 2.62 -4.17
CA GLY A 70 -16.66 1.76 -5.28
C GLY A 70 -17.62 1.85 -6.46
N ARG A 71 -18.94 1.93 -6.19
CA ARG A 71 -19.92 2.14 -7.26
C ARG A 71 -19.69 3.45 -8.01
N ALA A 72 -19.31 4.52 -7.33
CA ALA A 72 -18.97 5.78 -7.99
C ALA A 72 -17.79 5.65 -8.98
N CYS A 73 -16.81 4.79 -8.70
CA CYS A 73 -15.74 4.49 -9.65
C CYS A 73 -16.30 3.81 -10.91
N VAL A 74 -17.06 2.72 -10.73
CA VAL A 74 -17.60 1.94 -11.84
C VAL A 74 -18.57 2.75 -12.70
N GLU A 75 -19.45 3.52 -12.06
CA GLU A 75 -20.47 4.33 -12.76
C GLU A 75 -19.81 5.35 -13.69
N GLY A 76 -18.69 5.93 -13.27
CA GLY A 76 -17.94 6.85 -14.10
C GLY A 76 -17.53 6.26 -15.47
N PHE A 77 -17.36 4.94 -15.57
CA PHE A 77 -16.92 4.26 -16.80
C PHE A 77 -18.05 3.52 -17.51
N ARG A 78 -19.26 3.51 -16.94
CA ARG A 78 -20.38 2.65 -17.40
C ARG A 78 -20.75 2.89 -18.85
N HIS A 79 -21.00 4.15 -19.21
CA HIS A 79 -21.49 4.52 -20.54
C HIS A 79 -20.42 4.37 -21.62
N GLU A 80 -19.19 4.82 -21.34
CA GLU A 80 -18.11 4.84 -22.32
C GLU A 80 -17.55 3.44 -22.61
N PHE A 81 -17.48 2.57 -21.61
CA PHE A 81 -16.82 1.26 -21.72
C PHE A 81 -17.77 0.05 -21.58
N GLY A 82 -19.09 0.28 -21.53
CA GLY A 82 -20.10 -0.78 -21.44
C GLY A 82 -20.04 -1.59 -20.14
N VAL A 83 -19.51 -1.00 -19.07
CA VAL A 83 -19.28 -1.71 -17.80
C VAL A 83 -20.62 -2.03 -17.15
N SER A 84 -20.85 -3.30 -16.77
CA SER A 84 -22.12 -3.71 -16.15
C SER A 84 -21.99 -3.97 -14.65
N SER A 85 -23.12 -4.12 -13.96
CA SER A 85 -23.17 -4.52 -12.55
C SER A 85 -22.56 -5.92 -12.28
N ARG A 86 -22.43 -6.75 -13.32
CA ARG A 86 -21.79 -8.08 -13.24
C ARG A 86 -20.28 -8.06 -13.45
N THR A 87 -19.71 -6.91 -13.82
CA THR A 87 -18.27 -6.77 -14.05
C THR A 87 -17.51 -7.14 -12.79
N ILE A 88 -16.57 -8.07 -12.91
CA ILE A 88 -15.69 -8.43 -11.81
C ILE A 88 -14.67 -7.31 -11.62
N VAL A 89 -14.60 -6.83 -10.39
CA VAL A 89 -13.66 -5.80 -9.96
C VAL A 89 -12.72 -6.36 -8.90
N VAL A 90 -11.52 -5.81 -8.86
CA VAL A 90 -10.55 -6.01 -7.78
C VAL A 90 -10.44 -4.70 -7.03
N GLU A 91 -10.91 -4.70 -5.79
CA GLU A 91 -10.79 -3.60 -4.84
C GLU A 91 -9.57 -3.85 -3.95
N ARG A 92 -8.70 -2.84 -3.85
CA ARG A 92 -7.48 -2.87 -3.03
C ARG A 92 -7.50 -1.70 -2.07
N THR A 93 -7.19 -1.96 -0.82
CA THR A 93 -6.96 -0.94 0.19
C THR A 93 -5.59 -1.17 0.82
N GLY A 94 -4.63 -0.32 0.48
CA GLY A 94 -3.28 -0.28 1.05
C GLY A 94 -3.15 0.73 2.18
N ALA A 95 -1.93 0.89 2.66
CA ALA A 95 -1.53 1.90 3.65
C ALA A 95 -1.36 3.29 3.04
N PHE A 96 -0.98 3.37 1.76
CA PHE A 96 -0.71 4.64 1.07
C PHE A 96 -1.83 5.04 0.11
N GLY A 97 -2.63 4.08 -0.35
CA GLY A 97 -3.70 4.31 -1.31
C GLY A 97 -4.75 3.22 -1.30
N ALA A 98 -5.84 3.45 -2.01
CA ALA A 98 -6.81 2.43 -2.37
C ALA A 98 -7.15 2.57 -3.84
N SER A 99 -7.41 1.43 -4.48
CA SER A 99 -7.71 1.38 -5.91
C SER A 99 -8.83 0.39 -6.20
N ILE A 100 -9.52 0.64 -7.31
CA ILE A 100 -10.40 -0.34 -7.95
C ILE A 100 -9.83 -0.59 -9.34
N THR A 101 -9.78 -1.86 -9.75
CA THR A 101 -9.33 -2.28 -11.08
C THR A 101 -10.32 -3.26 -11.69
N PHE A 102 -10.65 -3.08 -12.97
CA PHE A 102 -11.49 -4.00 -13.73
C PHE A 102 -11.22 -3.87 -15.23
N VAL A 103 -11.66 -4.85 -16.01
CA VAL A 103 -11.55 -4.82 -17.47
C VAL A 103 -12.91 -4.53 -18.10
N SER A 104 -12.90 -3.86 -19.24
CA SER A 104 -14.12 -3.70 -20.04
C SER A 104 -14.64 -5.06 -20.54
N PRO A 105 -15.93 -5.21 -20.88
CA PRO A 105 -16.50 -6.49 -21.31
C PRO A 105 -15.78 -7.13 -22.50
N HIS A 106 -15.25 -6.33 -23.42
CA HIS A 106 -14.49 -6.79 -24.58
C HIS A 106 -12.99 -6.96 -24.30
N ARG A 107 -12.54 -6.80 -23.04
CA ARG A 107 -11.16 -6.93 -22.57
C ARG A 107 -10.13 -6.16 -23.40
N ARG A 108 -10.52 -4.98 -23.90
CA ARG A 108 -9.63 -4.10 -24.67
C ARG A 108 -8.91 -3.08 -23.81
N VAL A 109 -9.50 -2.75 -22.66
CA VAL A 109 -8.94 -1.80 -21.72
C VAL A 109 -9.09 -2.31 -20.29
N VAL A 110 -8.10 -1.97 -19.47
CA VAL A 110 -8.18 -1.99 -18.02
C VAL A 110 -8.56 -0.59 -17.54
N LEU A 111 -9.43 -0.56 -16.55
CA LEU A 111 -9.99 0.65 -15.97
C LEU A 111 -9.65 0.66 -14.50
N GLY A 112 -9.37 1.85 -13.96
CA GLY A 112 -9.13 1.99 -12.54
C GLY A 112 -9.49 3.36 -11.99
N CYS A 113 -9.62 3.40 -10.67
CA CYS A 113 -9.72 4.62 -9.90
C CYS A 113 -8.79 4.54 -8.70
N ASP A 114 -8.25 5.68 -8.29
CA ASP A 114 -7.36 5.77 -7.14
C ASP A 114 -7.84 6.81 -6.14
N ARG A 115 -7.62 6.50 -4.86
CA ARG A 115 -7.91 7.37 -3.73
C ARG A 115 -6.89 7.20 -2.63
N THR A 116 -6.80 8.19 -1.76
CA THR A 116 -6.05 8.12 -0.51
C THR A 116 -7.02 8.28 0.66
N ALA A 117 -6.49 8.43 1.88
CA ALA A 117 -7.31 8.78 3.04
C ALA A 117 -7.84 10.24 2.97
N GLN A 118 -7.22 11.09 2.14
CA GLN A 118 -7.63 12.48 2.01
C GLN A 118 -8.80 12.63 1.02
N PRO A 119 -9.75 13.55 1.30
CA PRO A 119 -10.76 13.91 0.32
C PRO A 119 -10.12 14.47 -0.95
N SER A 120 -10.69 14.15 -2.11
CA SER A 120 -10.34 14.82 -3.37
C SER A 120 -11.36 15.91 -3.69
N PRO A 121 -10.94 17.08 -4.22
CA PRO A 121 -11.87 18.06 -4.78
C PRO A 121 -12.75 17.50 -5.90
N SER A 122 -12.26 16.46 -6.60
CA SER A 122 -12.99 15.73 -7.65
C SER A 122 -13.96 14.68 -7.12
N GLY A 123 -14.14 14.58 -5.80
CA GLY A 123 -15.01 13.60 -5.14
C GLY A 123 -14.25 12.51 -4.40
N VAL A 124 -14.80 11.29 -4.37
CA VAL A 124 -14.22 10.17 -3.60
C VAL A 124 -12.93 9.63 -4.22
N TRP A 125 -12.74 9.82 -5.53
CA TRP A 125 -11.60 9.34 -6.29
C TRP A 125 -10.81 10.54 -6.84
N CYS A 126 -9.50 10.58 -6.59
CA CYS A 126 -8.60 11.63 -7.08
C CYS A 126 -8.09 11.36 -8.49
N ALA A 127 -8.12 10.11 -8.94
CA ALA A 127 -7.70 9.75 -10.28
C ALA A 127 -8.60 8.65 -10.86
N ARG A 128 -8.66 8.64 -12.19
CA ARG A 128 -9.35 7.65 -13.02
C ARG A 128 -8.43 7.34 -14.19
N SER A 129 -8.16 6.05 -14.41
CA SER A 129 -7.14 5.61 -15.35
C SER A 129 -7.72 4.61 -16.34
N VAL A 130 -7.32 4.74 -17.61
CA VAL A 130 -7.70 3.82 -18.70
C VAL A 130 -6.42 3.33 -19.36
N GLY A 131 -6.12 2.05 -19.22
CA GLY A 131 -4.96 1.39 -19.83
C GLY A 131 -5.38 0.51 -21.00
N ARG A 132 -4.72 0.60 -22.15
CA ARG A 132 -5.00 -0.29 -23.29
C ARG A 132 -4.30 -1.63 -23.12
N LEU A 133 -5.01 -2.70 -23.42
CA LEU A 133 -4.45 -4.04 -23.46
C LEU A 133 -4.00 -4.37 -24.88
N PHE A 134 -2.77 -4.81 -25.04
CA PHE A 134 -2.19 -5.35 -26.27
C PHE A 134 -1.90 -6.83 -26.04
N ASP A 135 -2.47 -7.71 -26.86
CA ASP A 135 -2.42 -9.17 -26.67
C ASP A 135 -2.78 -9.62 -25.24
N GLY A 136 -3.79 -8.95 -24.67
CA GLY A 136 -4.28 -9.22 -23.31
C GLY A 136 -3.41 -8.69 -22.18
N ARG A 137 -2.33 -7.96 -22.48
CA ARG A 137 -1.38 -7.41 -21.50
C ARG A 137 -1.35 -5.90 -21.51
N LEU A 138 -1.11 -5.31 -20.34
CA LEU A 138 -1.03 -3.87 -20.21
C LEU A 138 0.40 -3.37 -20.45
N HIS A 139 0.51 -2.37 -21.33
CA HIS A 139 1.72 -1.58 -21.52
C HIS A 139 1.38 -0.10 -21.32
N ASP A 140 1.37 0.34 -20.06
CA ASP A 140 1.04 1.72 -19.69
C ASP A 140 2.08 2.26 -18.71
N GLY A 141 2.91 3.19 -19.19
CA GLY A 141 3.97 3.84 -18.41
C GLY A 141 3.54 5.14 -17.74
N ARG A 142 2.22 5.42 -17.66
CA ARG A 142 1.71 6.68 -17.11
C ARG A 142 1.47 6.60 -15.60
N VAL A 143 1.62 7.75 -14.96
CA VAL A 143 1.30 7.93 -13.53
C VAL A 143 0.22 8.98 -13.34
N ASP A 144 -0.67 8.73 -12.37
CA ASP A 144 -1.58 9.71 -11.82
C ASP A 144 -1.01 10.27 -10.52
N ILE A 145 -0.79 11.58 -10.43
CA ILE A 145 -0.20 12.26 -9.25
C ILE A 145 -1.17 13.24 -8.57
N LEU A 146 -2.47 13.14 -8.89
CA LEU A 146 -3.48 14.05 -8.36
C LEU A 146 -3.83 13.77 -6.90
N CYS A 147 -3.56 12.56 -6.42
CA CYS A 147 -3.86 12.13 -5.08
C CYS A 147 -2.93 12.75 -4.03
N VAL A 148 -3.47 13.02 -2.84
CA VAL A 148 -2.75 13.68 -1.74
C VAL A 148 -2.79 12.79 -0.51
N GLY A 149 -1.65 12.57 0.13
CA GLY A 149 -1.54 11.80 1.37
C GLY A 149 -1.87 12.64 2.62
N PRO A 150 -1.96 12.02 3.81
CA PRO A 150 -2.31 12.73 5.06
C PRO A 150 -1.38 13.87 5.45
N SER A 151 -0.12 13.83 5.01
CA SER A 151 0.87 14.89 5.25
C SER A 151 0.88 15.98 4.18
N GLY A 152 -0.10 16.01 3.26
CA GLY A 152 -0.16 16.96 2.15
C GLY A 152 0.74 16.62 0.95
N GLY A 153 1.61 15.62 1.06
CA GLY A 153 2.46 15.15 -0.05
C GLY A 153 1.65 14.41 -1.13
N ARG A 154 2.11 14.46 -2.39
CA ARG A 154 1.47 13.72 -3.49
C ARG A 154 1.67 12.21 -3.34
N VAL A 155 0.70 11.45 -3.81
CA VAL A 155 0.78 10.00 -3.96
C VAL A 155 0.60 9.67 -5.45
N GLY A 156 1.59 9.01 -6.02
CA GLY A 156 1.58 8.58 -7.41
C GLY A 156 0.97 7.19 -7.54
N PHE A 157 0.08 7.00 -8.52
CA PHE A 157 -0.47 5.69 -8.86
C PHE A 157 -0.09 5.31 -10.29
N ALA A 158 0.47 4.11 -10.45
CA ALA A 158 0.85 3.58 -11.75
C ALA A 158 0.35 2.14 -11.89
N TRP A 159 0.19 1.73 -13.15
CA TRP A 159 -0.10 0.34 -13.46
C TRP A 159 1.17 -0.52 -13.41
N VAL A 160 1.01 -1.74 -12.89
CA VAL A 160 1.97 -2.83 -13.08
C VAL A 160 1.26 -4.03 -13.68
N GLU A 161 1.77 -4.49 -14.81
CA GLU A 161 1.46 -5.79 -15.41
C GLU A 161 2.36 -6.85 -14.75
N PRO A 162 1.85 -7.70 -13.85
CA PRO A 162 2.70 -8.61 -13.11
C PRO A 162 3.32 -9.70 -14.01
N THR A 163 4.47 -10.23 -13.62
CA THR A 163 4.99 -11.44 -14.26
C THR A 163 4.08 -12.64 -13.97
N ARG A 164 4.03 -13.61 -14.90
CA ARG A 164 3.11 -14.76 -14.80
C ARG A 164 3.29 -15.62 -13.55
N ARG A 165 4.48 -15.60 -12.95
CA ARG A 165 4.81 -16.37 -11.74
C ARG A 165 4.52 -15.60 -10.45
N ALA A 166 4.31 -14.29 -10.53
CA ALA A 166 4.12 -13.47 -9.36
C ALA A 166 2.74 -13.72 -8.73
N ARG A 167 2.76 -13.82 -7.40
CA ARG A 167 1.60 -13.83 -6.52
C ARG A 167 1.45 -12.51 -5.76
N TRP A 168 2.57 -11.87 -5.44
CA TRP A 168 2.61 -10.61 -4.71
C TRP A 168 3.49 -9.58 -5.42
N ILE A 169 3.10 -8.32 -5.31
CA ILE A 169 3.91 -7.16 -5.66
C ILE A 169 4.25 -6.44 -4.36
N VAL A 170 5.53 -6.16 -4.15
CA VAL A 170 6.04 -5.40 -3.02
C VAL A 170 6.58 -4.08 -3.56
N VAL A 171 6.06 -2.98 -3.04
CA VAL A 171 6.50 -1.63 -3.39
C VAL A 171 7.22 -1.05 -2.20
N ALA A 172 8.51 -0.78 -2.35
CA ALA A 172 9.28 -0.12 -1.31
C ALA A 172 8.83 1.33 -1.14
N GLN A 173 8.75 1.76 0.11
CA GLN A 173 8.28 3.07 0.52
C GLN A 173 9.32 3.67 1.48
N PRO A 174 9.36 5.00 1.67
CA PRO A 174 10.30 5.62 2.60
C PRO A 174 10.22 5.09 4.05
N SER A 175 9.06 4.52 4.44
CA SER A 175 8.81 4.02 5.80
C SER A 175 8.65 2.49 5.89
N GLY A 176 8.97 1.74 4.82
CA GLY A 176 8.77 0.29 4.79
C GLY A 176 8.41 -0.22 3.40
N ALA A 177 7.42 -1.09 3.32
CA ALA A 177 6.91 -1.60 2.04
C ALA A 177 5.40 -1.81 2.08
N GLU A 178 4.75 -1.66 0.93
CA GLU A 178 3.37 -2.06 0.72
C GLU A 178 3.34 -3.36 -0.08
N VAL A 179 2.57 -4.34 0.38
CA VAL A 179 2.45 -5.66 -0.25
C VAL A 179 1.06 -5.81 -0.82
N GLU A 180 0.98 -6.05 -2.13
CA GLU A 180 -0.25 -6.19 -2.91
C GLU A 180 -0.40 -7.61 -3.42
N GLU A 181 -1.56 -8.24 -3.17
CA GLU A 181 -1.88 -9.53 -3.79
C GLU A 181 -2.35 -9.35 -5.24
N ILE A 182 -1.80 -10.17 -6.13
CA ILE A 182 -2.25 -10.28 -7.51
C ILE A 182 -3.51 -11.13 -7.54
N ALA A 183 -4.58 -10.57 -8.09
CA ALA A 183 -5.91 -11.18 -8.06
C ALA A 183 -6.64 -11.01 -9.40
N ALA A 184 -7.49 -11.98 -9.72
CA ALA A 184 -8.33 -12.04 -10.92
C ALA A 184 -7.58 -11.92 -12.27
N GLY A 185 -6.27 -12.16 -12.29
CA GLY A 185 -5.44 -12.01 -13.49
C GLY A 185 -5.42 -10.59 -14.04
N LEU A 186 -5.64 -9.58 -13.18
CA LEU A 186 -5.66 -8.18 -13.58
C LEU A 186 -4.34 -7.48 -13.24
N PRO A 187 -3.96 -6.45 -14.02
CA PRO A 187 -2.94 -5.49 -13.63
C PRO A 187 -3.23 -4.88 -12.25
N VAL A 188 -2.18 -4.38 -11.61
CA VAL A 188 -2.26 -3.79 -10.26
C VAL A 188 -2.02 -2.29 -10.34
N ARG A 189 -2.89 -1.49 -9.72
CA ARG A 189 -2.61 -0.09 -9.42
C ARG A 189 -1.78 -0.03 -8.14
N ILE A 190 -0.51 0.32 -8.26
CA ILE A 190 0.39 0.49 -7.10
C ILE A 190 0.59 1.95 -6.76
N ALA A 191 0.79 2.24 -5.47
CA ALA A 191 0.99 3.60 -4.95
C ALA A 191 2.47 3.85 -4.59
N THR A 192 2.95 5.08 -4.76
CA THR A 192 4.24 5.55 -4.25
C THR A 192 4.13 6.95 -3.67
N ARG A 193 4.97 7.26 -2.68
CA ARG A 193 5.18 8.63 -2.19
C ARG A 193 6.39 9.32 -2.83
N ASP A 194 7.16 8.60 -3.64
CA ASP A 194 8.29 9.16 -4.38
C ASP A 194 7.80 9.82 -5.67
N VAL A 195 7.27 11.04 -5.52
CA VAL A 195 6.68 11.85 -6.58
C VAL A 195 7.48 13.13 -6.78
N ASP A 196 7.93 13.35 -8.02
CA ASP A 196 8.52 14.59 -8.48
C ASP A 196 7.46 15.40 -9.23
N SER A 197 6.88 16.38 -8.54
CA SER A 197 5.84 17.25 -9.11
C SER A 197 6.40 18.16 -10.20
N ALA A 198 7.65 18.60 -10.08
CA ALA A 198 8.27 19.49 -11.06
C ALA A 198 8.51 18.76 -12.39
N ALA A 199 8.93 17.49 -12.33
CA ALA A 199 9.08 16.65 -13.51
C ALA A 199 7.80 15.91 -13.93
N SER A 200 6.69 16.11 -13.21
CA SER A 200 5.42 15.39 -13.40
C SER A 200 5.64 13.88 -13.52
N SER A 201 6.38 13.31 -12.56
CA SER A 201 6.81 11.91 -12.58
C SER A 201 6.80 11.28 -11.20
N ALA A 202 6.86 9.95 -11.16
CA ALA A 202 7.01 9.20 -9.92
C ALA A 202 7.90 7.98 -10.15
N THR A 203 8.56 7.53 -9.09
CA THR A 203 9.41 6.35 -9.09
C THR A 203 8.85 5.30 -8.13
N PHE A 204 8.87 4.05 -8.58
CA PHE A 204 8.41 2.89 -7.82
C PHE A 204 9.55 1.88 -7.77
N ALA A 205 10.01 1.55 -6.56
CA ALA A 205 10.93 0.44 -6.36
C ALA A 205 10.09 -0.83 -6.12
N VAL A 206 10.04 -1.70 -7.12
CA VAL A 206 9.12 -2.84 -7.17
C VAL A 206 9.90 -4.15 -7.08
N ALA A 207 9.39 -5.09 -6.30
CA ALA A 207 9.78 -6.49 -6.32
C ALA A 207 8.54 -7.37 -6.43
N GLU A 208 8.62 -8.45 -7.19
CA GLU A 208 7.55 -9.42 -7.36
C GLU A 208 7.95 -10.75 -6.74
N TYR A 209 7.02 -11.41 -6.07
CA TYR A 209 7.24 -12.67 -5.36
C TYR A 209 6.25 -13.73 -5.84
N ASP A 210 6.71 -14.96 -6.05
CA ASP A 210 5.85 -16.11 -6.34
C ASP A 210 5.11 -16.61 -5.09
N SER A 211 4.26 -17.63 -5.22
CA SER A 211 3.47 -18.18 -4.12
C SER A 211 4.27 -18.83 -2.98
N ALA A 212 5.54 -19.15 -3.20
CA ALA A 212 6.43 -19.68 -2.18
C ALA A 212 7.18 -18.57 -1.42
N GLY A 213 6.95 -17.30 -1.78
CA GLY A 213 7.65 -16.16 -1.21
C GLY A 213 9.05 -15.96 -1.81
N SER A 214 9.35 -16.57 -2.96
CA SER A 214 10.61 -16.35 -3.66
C SER A 214 10.48 -15.15 -4.59
N GLU A 215 11.48 -14.26 -4.56
CA GLU A 215 11.54 -13.13 -5.47
C GLU A 215 11.73 -13.62 -6.92
N VAL A 216 10.83 -13.22 -7.81
CA VAL A 216 10.87 -13.57 -9.24
C VAL A 216 11.28 -12.40 -10.13
N ALA A 217 11.17 -11.17 -9.64
CA ALA A 217 11.62 -9.96 -10.33
C ALA A 217 11.86 -8.81 -9.34
N ARG A 218 12.76 -7.89 -9.71
CA ARG A 218 13.00 -6.63 -9.01
C ARG A 218 13.44 -5.56 -9.99
N TYR A 219 12.82 -4.39 -9.91
CA TYR A 219 13.08 -3.29 -10.85
C TYR A 219 12.62 -1.93 -10.30
N GLY A 220 13.18 -0.87 -10.88
CA GLY A 220 12.65 0.49 -10.73
C GLY A 220 11.73 0.82 -11.90
N LEU A 221 10.51 1.27 -11.60
CA LEU A 221 9.58 1.82 -12.58
C LEU A 221 9.59 3.35 -12.42
N ARG A 222 9.96 4.07 -13.47
CA ARG A 222 9.77 5.52 -13.55
C ARG A 222 8.62 5.81 -14.51
N ALA A 223 7.58 6.44 -14.01
CA ALA A 223 6.38 6.78 -14.77
C ALA A 223 6.17 8.29 -14.84
N ARG A 224 5.52 8.77 -15.89
CA ARG A 224 5.25 10.21 -16.13
C ARG A 224 3.77 10.47 -16.33
N VAL A 225 3.30 11.66 -15.97
CA VAL A 225 1.94 12.10 -16.30
C VAL A 225 1.79 12.13 -17.82
N ALA A 226 0.60 11.78 -18.32
CA ALA A 226 0.30 11.89 -19.75
C ALA A 226 0.48 13.34 -20.23
N GLY A 227 1.24 13.52 -21.31
CA GLY A 227 1.37 14.79 -22.03
C GLY A 227 0.60 14.78 -23.34
#